data_AF-A0A928H3C7-F1
#
_entry.id   AF-A0A928H3C7-F1
#
_cell.length_a   1.000
_cell.length_b   1.000
_cell.length_c   1.000
_cell.angle_alpha   90.00
_cell.angle_beta   90.00
_cell.angle_gamma   90.00
#
_symmetry.space_group_name_H-M   'P 1'
#
loop_
_entity.id
_entity.type
_entity.pdbx_description
1 polymer ?
#
loop_
_entity_poly.entity_id
_entity_poly.type
_entity_poly.pdbx_seq_one_letter_code
_entity_poly.pdbx_strand_id
1 'polypeptide(L)'
;MIDTKLLRQKILDLAIRGKLVPQDPNDEPACELLKKIKAEKEALIKAGKLKRDKHESFIFQGDDKRYYEQIDGKNTDISKEIPFDLPKG
;
A
#
# COMPACT_ATOMS: atom_id res chain seq x y z
N MET A 1 -19.36 -22.48 25.77
CA MET A 1 -18.20 -21.73 26.30
C MET A 1 -17.69 -20.87 25.16
N ILE A 2 -17.70 -19.55 25.29
CA ILE A 2 -17.20 -18.66 24.23
C ILE A 2 -15.67 -18.78 24.21
N ASP A 3 -15.10 -19.10 23.06
CA ASP A 3 -13.66 -19.20 22.89
C ASP A 3 -13.04 -17.79 22.85
N THR A 4 -12.67 -17.29 24.03
CA THR A 4 -12.18 -15.92 24.23
C THR A 4 -10.86 -15.65 23.51
N LYS A 5 -10.06 -16.68 23.22
CA LYS A 5 -8.82 -16.56 22.44
C LYS A 5 -9.13 -16.23 20.97
N LEU A 6 -10.08 -16.94 20.38
CA LEU A 6 -10.53 -16.71 19.00
C LEU A 6 -11.15 -15.32 18.82
N LEU A 7 -11.94 -14.87 19.81
CA LEU A 7 -12.53 -13.54 19.80
C LEU A 7 -11.47 -12.43 19.80
N ARG A 8 -10.44 -12.54 20.65
CA ARG A 8 -9.34 -11.55 20.72
C ARG A 8 -8.55 -11.50 19.42
N GLN A 9 -8.22 -12.64 18.83
CA GLN A 9 -7.55 -12.71 17.53
C GLN A 9 -8.38 -12.03 16.44
N LYS A 10 -9.69 -12.32 16.39
CA LYS A 10 -10.59 -11.73 15.39
C LYS A 10 -10.73 -10.21 15.55
N ILE A 11 -10.78 -9.71 16.79
CA ILE A 11 -10.81 -8.25 17.06
C ILE A 11 -9.48 -7.61 16.62
N LEU A 12 -8.34 -8.23 16.91
CA LEU A 12 -7.04 -7.73 16.50
C LEU A 12 -6.91 -7.67 14.97
N ASP A 13 -7.35 -8.73 14.26
CA ASP A 13 -7.36 -8.74 12.78
C ASP A 13 -8.23 -7.64 12.19
N LEU A 14 -9.41 -7.39 12.78
CA LEU A 14 -10.30 -6.31 12.36
C LEU A 14 -9.69 -4.93 12.65
N ALA A 15 -8.97 -4.77 13.77
CA ALA A 15 -8.26 -3.55 14.12
C ALA A 15 -7.14 -3.23 13.12
N ILE A 16 -6.30 -4.23 12.82
CA ILE A 16 -5.20 -4.09 11.85
C ILE A 16 -5.73 -3.71 10.47
N ARG A 17 -6.89 -4.25 10.08
CA ARG A 17 -7.55 -3.93 8.80
C ARG A 17 -8.35 -2.61 8.81
N GLY A 18 -8.41 -1.90 9.95
CA GLY A 18 -9.19 -0.67 10.09
C GLY A 18 -10.71 -0.86 10.08
N LYS A 19 -11.21 -2.09 10.25
CA LYS A 19 -12.64 -2.45 10.13
C LYS A 19 -13.42 -2.40 11.45
N LEU A 20 -12.85 -1.81 12.49
CA LEU A 20 -13.54 -1.64 13.79
C LEU A 20 -14.58 -0.51 13.77
N VAL A 21 -14.54 0.35 12.76
CA VAL A 21 -15.47 1.46 12.56
C VAL A 21 -16.18 1.28 11.21
N PRO A 22 -17.48 1.61 11.10
CA PRO A 22 -18.18 1.58 9.81
C PRO A 22 -17.44 2.38 8.75
N GLN A 23 -17.25 1.77 7.59
CA GLN A 23 -16.63 2.42 6.43
C GLN A 23 -17.72 3.08 5.59
N ASP A 24 -17.44 4.23 4.98
CA ASP A 24 -18.37 4.84 4.04
C ASP A 24 -18.18 4.19 2.66
N PRO A 25 -19.20 3.55 2.07
CA PRO A 25 -19.10 2.97 0.73
C PRO A 25 -18.88 4.01 -0.38
N ASN A 26 -19.11 5.30 -0.10
CA ASN A 26 -18.84 6.39 -1.02
C ASN A 26 -17.42 6.94 -0.90
N ASP A 27 -16.61 6.43 0.05
CA ASP A 27 -15.22 6.83 0.17
C ASP A 27 -14.46 6.53 -1.13
N GLU A 28 -13.73 7.53 -1.61
CA GLU A 28 -12.90 7.37 -2.79
C GLU A 28 -11.85 6.29 -2.52
N PRO A 29 -11.78 5.23 -3.35
CA PRO A 29 -10.76 4.21 -3.16
C PRO A 29 -9.39 4.85 -3.39
N ALA A 30 -8.40 4.44 -2.59
CA ALA A 30 -7.05 5.03 -2.64
C ALA A 30 -6.44 5.03 -4.06
N CYS A 31 -6.85 4.10 -4.93
CA CYS A 31 -6.41 4.05 -6.32
C CYS A 31 -6.81 5.28 -7.15
N GLU A 32 -7.98 5.87 -6.93
CA GLU A 32 -8.42 7.07 -7.66
C GLU A 32 -7.63 8.30 -7.20
N LEU A 33 -7.39 8.43 -5.89
CA LEU A 33 -6.53 9.48 -5.35
C LEU A 33 -5.11 9.38 -5.92
N LEU A 34 -4.54 8.17 -6.02
CA LEU A 34 -3.22 7.96 -6.61
C LEU A 34 -3.18 8.37 -8.09
N LYS A 35 -4.24 8.14 -8.86
CA LYS A 35 -4.33 8.61 -10.26
C LYS A 35 -4.32 10.14 -10.32
N LYS A 36 -5.10 10.81 -9.47
CA LYS A 36 -5.15 12.28 -9.41
C LYS A 36 -3.77 12.87 -9.07
N ILE A 37 -3.10 12.32 -8.06
CA ILE A 37 -1.75 12.76 -7.66
C ILE A 37 -0.75 12.60 -8.81
N LYS A 38 -0.79 11.48 -9.55
CA LYS A 38 0.10 11.27 -10.72
C LYS A 38 -0.14 12.31 -11.81
N ALA A 39 -1.41 12.54 -12.17
CA ALA A 39 -1.77 13.52 -13.20
C ALA A 39 -1.36 14.95 -12.82
N GLU A 40 -1.58 15.35 -11.56
CA GLU A 40 -1.18 16.66 -11.07
C GLU A 40 0.35 16.81 -11.04
N LYS A 41 1.07 15.76 -10.60
CA LYS A 41 2.55 15.72 -10.62
C LYS A 41 3.08 15.92 -12.04
N GLU A 42 2.52 15.22 -13.03
CA GLU A 42 2.90 15.37 -14.44
C GLU A 42 2.62 16.77 -14.98
N ALA A 43 1.48 17.37 -14.62
CA ALA A 43 1.15 18.74 -15.01
C ALA A 43 2.15 19.75 -14.42
N LEU A 44 2.54 19.60 -13.15
CA LEU A 44 3.52 20.46 -12.48
C LEU A 44 4.94 20.28 -13.04
N ILE A 45 5.30 19.05 -13.42
CA ILE A 45 6.54 18.75 -14.15
C ILE A 45 6.55 19.48 -15.48
N LYS A 46 5.47 19.38 -16.26
CA LYS A 46 5.35 20.05 -17.56
C LYS A 46 5.36 21.58 -17.44
N ALA A 47 4.80 22.11 -16.36
CA ALA A 47 4.84 23.53 -16.03
C ALA A 47 6.21 24.00 -15.47
N GLY A 48 7.18 23.10 -15.29
CA GLY A 48 8.52 23.43 -14.79
C GLY A 48 8.59 23.77 -13.30
N LYS A 49 7.49 23.61 -12.56
CA LYS A 49 7.42 23.88 -11.12
C LYS A 49 7.99 22.73 -10.28
N LEU A 50 8.03 21.53 -10.84
CA LEU A 50 8.56 20.33 -10.20
C LEU A 50 9.56 19.64 -11.12
N LYS A 51 10.68 19.16 -10.59
CA LYS A 51 11.60 18.30 -11.34
C LYS A 51 11.02 16.88 -11.38
N ARG A 52 11.18 16.18 -12.50
CA ARG A 52 10.89 14.73 -12.55
C ARG A 52 11.73 14.04 -11.50
N ASP A 53 11.07 13.21 -10.70
CA ASP A 53 11.78 12.35 -9.79
C ASP A 53 12.59 11.35 -10.61
N LYS A 54 13.84 11.13 -10.19
CA LYS A 54 14.80 10.33 -10.96
C LYS A 54 14.70 8.85 -10.64
N HIS A 55 14.03 8.50 -9.55
CA HIS A 55 13.90 7.13 -9.06
C HIS A 55 12.43 6.85 -8.67
N GLU A 56 11.51 6.95 -9.63
CA GLU A 56 10.15 6.47 -9.36
C GLU A 56 10.18 4.95 -9.24
N SER A 57 9.83 4.44 -8.06
CA SER A 57 9.62 3.02 -7.84
C SER A 57 8.14 2.68 -7.81
N PHE A 58 7.78 1.50 -8.32
CA PHE A 58 6.44 0.96 -8.15
C PHE A 58 6.49 -0.52 -7.82
N ILE A 59 5.62 -0.91 -6.88
CA ILE A 59 5.47 -2.31 -6.46
C ILE A 59 4.31 -2.92 -7.25
N PHE A 60 4.53 -4.09 -7.83
CA PHE A 60 3.51 -4.85 -8.55
C PHE A 60 3.58 -6.34 -8.19
N GLN A 61 2.45 -7.03 -8.39
CA GLN A 61 2.38 -8.48 -8.20
C GLN A 61 2.64 -9.18 -9.53
N GLY A 62 3.58 -10.13 -9.55
CA GLY A 62 3.86 -10.97 -10.71
C GLY A 62 2.89 -12.14 -10.85
N ASP A 63 2.99 -12.88 -11.96
CA ASP A 63 2.16 -14.07 -12.23
C ASP A 63 2.36 -15.18 -11.19
N ASP A 64 3.51 -15.18 -10.52
CA ASP A 64 3.89 -16.10 -9.45
C ASP A 64 3.36 -15.69 -8.06
N LYS A 65 2.52 -14.64 -8.00
CA LYS A 65 1.96 -14.03 -6.79
C LYS A 65 2.99 -13.37 -5.86
N ARG A 66 4.24 -13.22 -6.29
CA ARG A 66 5.27 -12.47 -5.55
C ARG A 66 5.18 -10.98 -5.84
N TYR A 67 5.69 -10.19 -4.91
CA TYR A 67 5.75 -8.74 -5.03
C TYR A 67 7.14 -8.30 -5.49
N TYR A 68 7.16 -7.48 -6.53
CA TYR A 68 8.38 -6.93 -7.11
C TYR A 68 8.34 -5.41 -7.05
N GLU A 69 9.45 -4.79 -6.67
CA GLU A 69 9.67 -3.36 -6.84
C GLU A 69 10.44 -3.13 -8.15
N GLN A 70 9.89 -2.30 -9.04
CA GLN A 70 10.59 -1.83 -10.22
C GLN A 70 11.18 -0.44 -9.96
N ILE A 71 12.50 -0.31 -10.11
CA ILE A 71 13.23 0.96 -10.06
C ILE A 71 14.05 1.07 -11.35
N ASP A 72 13.84 2.12 -12.14
CA ASP A 72 14.63 2.40 -13.37
C ASP A 72 14.73 1.21 -14.35
N GLY A 73 13.68 0.40 -14.43
CA GLY A 73 13.63 -0.78 -15.31
C GLY A 73 14.24 -2.06 -14.73
N LYS A 74 14.76 -2.02 -13.50
CA LYS A 74 15.23 -3.19 -12.77
C LYS A 74 14.16 -3.66 -11.77
N ASN A 75 13.83 -4.94 -11.81
CA ASN A 75 12.86 -5.55 -10.90
C ASN A 75 13.57 -6.29 -9.78
N THR A 76 13.18 -6.02 -8.53
CA THR A 76 13.70 -6.68 -7.32
C THR A 76 12.54 -7.36 -6.59
N ASP A 77 12.68 -8.65 -6.26
CA ASP A 77 11.69 -9.39 -5.43
C ASP A 77 11.78 -8.89 -3.98
N ILE A 78 10.71 -8.32 -3.47
CA ILE A 78 10.62 -7.74 -2.11
C ILE A 78 9.71 -8.56 -1.20
N SER A 79 9.27 -9.75 -1.62
CA SER A 79 8.26 -10.54 -0.91
C SER A 79 8.68 -10.96 0.51
N LYS A 80 9.98 -10.94 0.82
CA LYS A 80 10.54 -11.29 2.13
C LYS A 80 11.04 -10.10 2.94
N GLU A 81 11.00 -8.90 2.37
CA GLU A 81 11.47 -7.69 3.02
C GLU A 81 10.30 -7.02 3.74
N ILE A 82 10.21 -7.23 5.06
CA ILE A 82 9.34 -6.42 5.92
C ILE A 82 10.22 -5.30 6.48
N PRO A 83 9.98 -4.01 6.14
CA PRO A 83 10.85 -2.91 6.55
C PRO A 83 10.85 -2.61 8.06
N PHE A 84 10.07 -3.34 8.83
CA PHE A 84 9.85 -3.09 10.26
C PHE A 84 9.82 -4.40 11.04
N ASP A 85 10.38 -4.35 12.23
CA ASP A 85 10.32 -5.45 13.18
C ASP A 85 8.88 -5.63 13.65
N LEU A 86 8.39 -6.88 13.62
CA LEU A 86 7.10 -7.20 14.21
C LEU A 86 7.21 -7.10 15.75
N PRO A 87 6.25 -6.45 16.42
CA PRO A 87 6.25 -6.38 17.88
C PRO A 87 6.21 -7.80 18.45
N LYS A 88 7.08 -8.05 19.43
CA LYS A 88 7.06 -9.30 20.19
C LYS A 88 5.81 -9.26 21.08
N GLY A 89 4.88 -10.17 20.81
CA GLY A 89 3.61 -10.28 21.53
C GLY A 89 3.77 -10.60 23.01
#